data_AF-A0A8T3D8T4-F1
#
_entry.id   AF-A0A8T3D8T4-F1
#
_cell.length_a   1.000
_cell.length_b   1.000
_cell.length_c   1.000
_cell.angle_alpha   90.00
_cell.angle_beta   90.00
_cell.angle_gamma   90.00
#
_symmetry.space_group_name_H-M   'P 1'
#
loop_
_entity.id
_entity.type
_entity.pdbx_description
1 polymer ?
#
loop_
_entity_poly.entity_id
_entity_poly.type
_entity_poly.pdbx_seq_one_letter_code
_entity_poly.pdbx_strand_id
1 'polypeptide(L)'
;MDADALLQRFDGRSKLLLRCLLGVGGVGRALWVFHRQQRSEPNLCIHSCLDTLCQVEPCLDGKTLSLRPLVWLFPVAFKRSLLSFLHVAHPSLPRPELAQLLHCLSQDPHRDAWVQALLGQLRWDLHPEACSEHPLVTSQCREQLEALSTRLGLCSGRGSGGRGRISWFGEDSGSEPQWTGPGLSGTERPKKRTSELAGWDVDSEGP
;
A
#
# COMPACT_ATOMS: atom_id res chain seq x y z
N MET A 1 1.77 1.97 -22.03
CA MET A 1 1.86 0.54 -21.69
C MET A 1 0.77 0.21 -20.70
N ASP A 2 0.21 -0.99 -20.77
CA ASP A 2 -0.78 -1.48 -19.82
C ASP A 2 -0.11 -1.83 -18.48
N ALA A 3 -0.67 -1.35 -17.37
CA ALA A 3 -0.14 -1.58 -16.03
C ALA A 3 -0.16 -3.08 -15.68
N ASP A 4 -1.16 -3.83 -16.16
CA ASP A 4 -1.24 -5.27 -15.92
C ASP A 4 -0.13 -6.05 -16.63
N ALA A 5 0.37 -5.57 -17.77
CA ALA A 5 1.50 -6.18 -18.47
C ALA A 5 2.81 -5.99 -17.68
N LEU A 6 3.05 -4.80 -17.13
CA LEU A 6 4.20 -4.51 -16.28
C LEU A 6 4.20 -5.38 -15.02
N LEU A 7 3.02 -5.60 -14.44
CA LEU A 7 2.86 -6.44 -13.25
C LEU A 7 3.26 -7.91 -13.49
N GLN A 8 3.24 -8.42 -14.72
CA GLN A 8 3.62 -9.81 -15.00
C GLN A 8 5.11 -10.11 -14.75
N ARG A 9 5.96 -9.08 -14.65
CA ARG A 9 7.38 -9.23 -14.30
C ARG A 9 7.62 -9.62 -12.85
N PHE A 10 6.62 -9.42 -12.00
CA PHE A 10 6.71 -9.63 -10.58
C PHE A 10 6.18 -11.01 -10.18
N ASP A 11 6.80 -11.58 -9.15
CA ASP A 11 6.31 -12.78 -8.48
C ASP A 11 4.93 -12.51 -7.85
N GLY A 12 4.20 -13.59 -7.51
CA GLY A 12 2.82 -13.47 -7.05
C GLY A 12 2.61 -12.55 -5.85
N ARG A 13 3.60 -12.46 -4.93
CA ARG A 13 3.48 -11.68 -3.70
C ARG A 13 3.77 -10.20 -3.95
N SER A 14 4.83 -9.89 -4.70
CA SER A 14 5.13 -8.53 -5.14
C SER A 14 4.01 -7.99 -6.03
N LYS A 15 3.49 -8.80 -6.96
CA LYS A 15 2.34 -8.44 -7.81
C LYS A 15 1.12 -8.04 -6.97
N LEU A 16 0.83 -8.76 -5.88
CA LEU A 16 -0.28 -8.43 -4.99
C LEU A 16 -0.05 -7.11 -4.23
N LEU A 17 1.17 -6.84 -3.78
CA LEU A 17 1.55 -5.57 -3.18
C LEU A 17 1.38 -4.40 -4.17
N LEU A 18 1.92 -4.55 -5.38
CA LEU A 18 1.89 -3.53 -6.42
C LEU A 18 0.45 -3.25 -6.90
N ARG A 19 -0.39 -4.29 -6.98
CA ARG A 19 -1.83 -4.11 -7.26
C ARG A 19 -2.53 -3.30 -6.18
N CYS A 20 -2.15 -3.46 -4.91
CA CYS A 20 -2.71 -2.62 -3.85
C CYS A 20 -2.29 -1.15 -4.01
N LEU A 21 -1.04 -0.90 -4.43
CA LEU A 21 -0.53 0.45 -4.70
C LEU A 21 -1.17 1.10 -5.93
N LEU A 22 -1.54 0.31 -6.94
CA LEU A 22 -2.26 0.78 -8.13
C LEU A 22 -3.78 0.96 -7.91
N GLY A 23 -4.33 0.31 -6.89
CA GLY A 23 -5.78 0.23 -6.64
C GLY A 23 -6.33 1.23 -5.63
N VAL A 24 -7.65 1.20 -5.47
CA VAL A 24 -8.44 2.18 -4.68
C VAL A 24 -8.12 2.20 -3.18
N GLY A 25 -7.47 1.15 -2.63
CA GLY A 25 -7.05 1.16 -1.23
C GLY A 25 -5.60 1.56 -0.99
N GLY A 26 -4.85 1.87 -2.05
CA GLY A 26 -3.54 2.52 -2.04
C GLY A 26 -2.55 2.00 -0.99
N VAL A 27 -1.87 2.95 -0.35
CA VAL A 27 -0.77 2.72 0.60
C VAL A 27 -1.20 1.92 1.82
N GLY A 28 -2.39 2.20 2.38
CA GLY A 28 -2.86 1.51 3.59
C GLY A 28 -3.07 0.01 3.38
N ARG A 29 -3.70 -0.38 2.26
CA ARG A 29 -3.82 -1.81 1.91
C ARG A 29 -2.48 -2.45 1.59
N ALA A 30 -1.60 -1.73 0.91
CA ALA A 30 -0.25 -2.22 0.60
C ALA A 30 0.56 -2.48 1.88
N LEU A 31 0.50 -1.57 2.86
CA LEU A 31 1.14 -1.77 4.18
C LEU A 31 0.58 -2.98 4.92
N TRP A 32 -0.74 -3.15 4.91
CA TRP A 32 -1.36 -4.33 5.53
C TRP A 32 -0.88 -5.64 4.88
N VAL A 33 -0.83 -5.68 3.54
CA VAL A 33 -0.30 -6.82 2.79
C VAL A 33 1.16 -7.06 3.14
N PHE A 34 1.98 -6.01 3.13
CA PHE A 34 3.41 -6.07 3.41
C PHE A 34 3.68 -6.64 4.80
N HIS A 35 3.02 -6.10 5.84
CA HIS A 35 3.16 -6.61 7.20
C HIS A 35 2.67 -8.05 7.34
N ARG A 36 1.61 -8.44 6.61
CA ARG A 36 1.14 -9.83 6.60
C ARG A 36 2.17 -10.77 5.96
N GLN A 37 2.77 -10.36 4.84
CA GLN A 37 3.82 -11.10 4.15
C GLN A 37 5.08 -11.22 5.01
N GLN A 38 5.46 -10.15 5.71
CA GLN A 38 6.62 -10.11 6.59
C GLN A 38 6.46 -11.07 7.80
N ARG A 39 5.25 -11.21 8.34
CA ARG A 39 4.97 -12.18 9.42
C ARG A 39 5.13 -13.63 8.97
N SER A 40 4.82 -13.93 7.70
CA SER A 40 5.02 -15.26 7.14
C SER A 40 6.46 -15.51 6.72
N GLU A 41 7.12 -14.52 6.12
CA GLU A 41 8.49 -14.62 5.61
C GLU A 41 9.20 -13.26 5.71
N PRO A 42 10.07 -13.07 6.71
CA PRO A 42 10.54 -11.73 7.07
C PRO A 42 11.49 -11.03 6.08
N ASN A 43 12.05 -11.69 5.06
CA ASN A 43 13.19 -11.12 4.33
C ASN A 43 13.20 -11.29 2.79
N LEU A 44 12.24 -11.96 2.16
CA LEU A 44 12.41 -12.34 0.74
C LEU A 44 11.53 -11.57 -0.24
N CYS A 45 10.32 -11.21 0.15
CA CYS A 45 9.33 -10.68 -0.80
C CYS A 45 9.66 -9.26 -1.31
N ILE A 46 10.23 -8.40 -0.46
CA ILE A 46 10.39 -6.98 -0.82
C ILE A 46 11.69 -6.69 -1.55
N HIS A 47 12.76 -7.45 -1.27
CA HIS A 47 14.03 -7.34 -1.99
C HIS A 47 13.83 -7.60 -3.48
N SER A 48 13.26 -8.75 -3.83
CA SER A 48 12.99 -9.11 -5.22
C SER A 48 12.07 -8.10 -5.91
N CYS A 49 11.11 -7.52 -5.18
CA CYS A 49 10.24 -6.46 -5.68
C CYS A 49 11.03 -5.20 -6.06
N LEU A 50 11.90 -4.71 -5.16
CA LEU A 50 12.68 -3.48 -5.39
C LEU A 50 13.68 -3.67 -6.54
N ASP A 51 14.33 -4.83 -6.60
CA ASP A 51 15.23 -5.17 -7.71
C ASP A 51 14.50 -5.21 -9.05
N THR A 52 13.34 -5.88 -9.09
CA THR A 52 12.53 -5.98 -10.32
C THR A 52 12.04 -4.60 -10.76
N LEU A 53 11.72 -3.69 -9.84
CA LEU A 53 11.37 -2.30 -10.16
C LEU A 53 12.53 -1.53 -10.81
N CYS A 54 13.78 -1.86 -10.45
CA CYS A 54 14.98 -1.24 -11.00
C CYS A 54 15.44 -1.88 -12.32
N GLN A 55 14.89 -3.04 -12.71
CA GLN A 55 15.27 -3.71 -13.95
C GLN A 55 14.96 -2.86 -15.17
N VAL A 56 15.84 -2.95 -16.16
CA VAL A 56 15.75 -2.18 -17.40
C VAL A 56 14.89 -2.93 -18.40
N GLU A 57 13.85 -2.27 -18.91
CA GLU A 57 12.93 -2.81 -19.90
C GLU A 57 13.05 -2.03 -21.23
N PRO A 58 13.00 -2.72 -22.38
CA PRO A 58 12.92 -2.07 -23.66
C PRO A 58 11.54 -1.40 -23.84
N CYS A 59 11.55 -0.10 -24.03
CA CYS A 59 10.37 0.71 -24.27
C CYS A 59 10.46 1.39 -25.63
N LEU A 60 9.43 1.21 -26.46
CA LEU A 60 9.28 1.92 -27.71
C LEU A 60 8.66 3.30 -27.43
N ASP A 61 9.41 4.36 -27.75
CA ASP A 61 8.93 5.74 -27.69
C ASP A 61 8.83 6.27 -29.12
N GLY A 62 7.62 6.26 -29.67
CA GLY A 62 7.38 6.53 -31.09
C GLY A 62 8.07 5.49 -31.99
N LYS A 63 9.14 5.91 -32.69
CA LYS A 63 9.94 5.06 -33.60
C LYS A 63 11.29 4.65 -32.99
N THR A 64 11.60 5.10 -31.78
CA THR A 64 12.89 4.92 -31.11
C THR A 64 12.75 3.92 -29.99
N LEU A 65 13.56 2.86 -30.01
CA LEU A 65 13.65 1.90 -28.93
C LEU A 65 14.63 2.44 -27.88
N SER A 66 14.14 2.61 -26.65
CA SER A 66 14.94 3.10 -25.52
C SER A 66 14.87 2.11 -24.37
N LEU A 67 15.94 2.04 -23.59
CA LEU A 67 16.01 1.22 -22.40
C LEU A 67 15.64 2.07 -21.18
N ARG A 68 14.60 1.68 -20.45
CA ARG A 68 14.10 2.44 -19.29
C ARG A 68 13.89 1.51 -18.09
N PRO A 69 14.23 1.91 -16.87
CA PRO A 69 13.84 1.19 -15.67
C PRO A 69 12.33 0.96 -15.60
N LEU A 70 11.93 -0.22 -15.15
CA LEU A 70 10.52 -0.65 -15.09
C LEU A 70 9.70 0.34 -14.24
N VAL A 71 10.26 0.83 -13.12
CA VAL A 71 9.62 1.82 -12.26
C VAL A 71 9.22 3.10 -13.01
N TRP A 72 9.94 3.50 -14.07
CA TRP A 72 9.60 4.70 -14.84
C TRP A 72 8.36 4.52 -15.71
N LEU A 73 8.08 3.27 -16.11
CA LEU A 73 6.97 2.92 -17.00
C LEU A 73 5.63 2.92 -16.28
N PHE A 74 5.62 2.88 -14.94
CA PHE A 74 4.40 2.98 -14.17
C PHE A 74 3.82 4.40 -14.14
N PRO A 75 2.50 4.54 -13.95
CA PRO A 75 1.85 5.83 -13.78
C PRO A 75 2.45 6.65 -12.61
N VAL A 76 2.40 7.98 -12.71
CA VAL A 76 2.87 8.88 -11.64
C VAL A 76 2.13 8.63 -10.32
N ALA A 77 0.84 8.33 -10.37
CA ALA A 77 0.05 7.99 -9.18
C ALA A 77 0.58 6.75 -8.44
N PHE A 78 1.09 5.76 -9.19
CA PHE A 78 1.76 4.60 -8.61
C PHE A 78 3.07 5.01 -7.94
N LYS A 79 3.91 5.82 -8.60
CA LYS A 79 5.20 6.29 -8.04
C LYS A 79 5.00 7.03 -6.72
N ARG A 80 3.98 7.90 -6.64
CA ARG A 80 3.58 8.58 -5.40
C ARG A 80 3.22 7.57 -4.31
N SER A 81 2.32 6.64 -4.61
CA SER A 81 1.87 5.62 -3.65
C SER A 81 3.00 4.70 -3.20
N LEU A 82 3.88 4.30 -4.12
CA LEU A 82 5.07 3.52 -3.84
C LEU A 82 5.99 4.27 -2.88
N LEU A 83 6.34 5.52 -3.17
CA LEU A 83 7.21 6.31 -2.30
C LEU A 83 6.58 6.57 -0.93
N SER A 84 5.28 6.87 -0.87
CA SER A 84 4.58 6.99 0.42
C SER A 84 4.60 5.68 1.22
N PHE A 85 4.40 4.54 0.56
CA PHE A 85 4.53 3.23 1.18
C PHE A 85 5.95 3.00 1.71
N LEU A 86 6.97 3.27 0.90
CA LEU A 86 8.37 3.09 1.27
C LEU A 86 8.74 4.00 2.44
N HIS A 87 8.27 5.24 2.48
CA HIS A 87 8.55 6.16 3.59
C HIS A 87 8.01 5.62 4.93
N VAL A 88 6.87 4.93 4.94
CA VAL A 88 6.35 4.30 6.16
C VAL A 88 7.05 2.96 6.47
N ALA A 89 7.36 2.18 5.44
CA ALA A 89 7.93 0.84 5.60
C ALA A 89 9.46 0.83 5.79
N HIS A 90 10.17 1.92 5.46
CA HIS A 90 11.64 1.99 5.38
C HIS A 90 12.41 1.40 6.57
N PRO A 91 11.96 1.46 7.85
CA PRO A 91 12.72 0.89 8.97
C PRO A 91 12.89 -0.62 8.86
N SER A 92 12.02 -1.26 8.09
CA SER A 92 11.99 -2.71 7.86
C SER A 92 12.47 -3.13 6.48
N LEU A 93 12.92 -2.17 5.66
CA LEU A 93 13.34 -2.41 4.29
C LEU A 93 14.86 -2.48 4.17
N PRO A 94 15.35 -3.20 3.15
CA PRO A 94 16.77 -3.27 2.92
C PRO A 94 17.26 -1.96 2.30
N ARG A 95 18.27 -1.37 2.96
CA ARG A 95 18.83 -0.06 2.59
C ARG A 95 19.46 -0.01 1.19
N PRO A 96 20.22 -1.02 0.71
CA PRO A 96 20.92 -0.89 -0.57
C PRO A 96 19.96 -0.86 -1.76
N GLU A 97 19.00 -1.79 -1.83
CA GLU A 97 17.99 -1.89 -2.89
C GLU A 97 17.06 -0.67 -2.86
N LEU A 98 16.72 -0.18 -1.66
CA LEU A 98 15.97 1.05 -1.53
C LEU A 98 16.75 2.26 -2.06
N ALA A 99 18.04 2.40 -1.71
CA ALA A 99 18.89 3.47 -2.23
C ALA A 99 19.03 3.40 -3.76
N GLN A 100 19.18 2.19 -4.32
CA GLN A 100 19.20 1.96 -5.77
C GLN A 100 17.89 2.40 -6.42
N LEU A 101 16.74 2.02 -5.86
CA LEU A 101 15.44 2.44 -6.36
C LEU A 101 15.27 3.97 -6.34
N LEU A 102 15.67 4.61 -5.24
CA LEU A 102 15.64 6.08 -5.12
C LEU A 102 16.59 6.75 -6.11
N HIS A 103 17.73 6.13 -6.42
CA HIS A 103 18.62 6.60 -7.48
C HIS A 103 17.95 6.49 -8.86
N CYS A 104 17.40 5.31 -9.19
CA CYS A 104 16.66 5.09 -10.43
C CYS A 104 15.53 6.10 -10.62
N LEU A 105 14.66 6.29 -9.62
CA LEU A 105 13.55 7.25 -9.68
C LEU A 105 14.02 8.71 -9.79
N SER A 106 15.21 9.05 -9.29
CA SER A 106 15.74 10.41 -9.43
C SER A 106 16.23 10.75 -10.83
N GLN A 107 16.43 9.75 -11.67
CA GLN A 107 16.81 9.93 -13.07
C GLN A 107 15.60 9.95 -14.01
N ASP A 108 14.38 9.79 -13.48
CA ASP A 108 13.15 9.85 -14.26
C ASP A 108 12.88 11.29 -14.75
N PRO A 109 12.85 11.55 -16.07
CA PRO A 109 12.59 12.87 -16.62
C PRO A 109 11.14 13.34 -16.44
N HIS A 110 10.20 12.42 -16.17
CA HIS A 110 8.77 12.71 -16.07
C HIS A 110 8.26 12.71 -14.61
N ARG A 111 9.16 12.83 -13.63
CA ARG A 111 8.76 12.95 -12.22
C ARG A 111 8.03 14.26 -11.97
N ASP A 112 7.04 14.23 -11.08
CA ASP A 112 6.36 15.42 -10.61
C ASP A 112 6.97 15.95 -9.30
N ALA A 113 6.49 17.11 -8.85
CA ALA A 113 6.98 17.76 -7.63
C ALA A 113 6.77 16.90 -6.37
N TRP A 114 5.70 16.11 -6.32
CA TRP A 114 5.39 15.22 -5.20
C TRP A 114 6.37 14.05 -5.09
N VAL A 115 6.64 13.38 -6.22
CA VAL A 115 7.65 12.33 -6.31
C VAL A 115 9.01 12.90 -5.93
N GLN A 116 9.37 14.09 -6.43
CA GLN A 116 10.65 14.72 -6.07
C GLN A 116 10.76 15.02 -4.57
N ALA A 117 9.71 15.57 -3.94
CA ALA A 117 9.70 15.84 -2.51
C ALA A 117 9.83 14.55 -1.67
N LEU A 118 9.07 13.50 -2.03
CA LEU A 118 9.12 12.20 -1.34
C LEU A 118 10.49 11.51 -1.51
N LEU A 119 11.11 11.60 -2.69
CA LEU A 119 12.48 11.11 -2.91
C LEU A 119 13.48 11.82 -2.01
N GLY A 120 13.37 13.15 -1.89
CA GLY A 120 14.21 13.95 -1.01
C GLY A 120 14.07 13.52 0.45
N GLN A 121 12.83 13.40 0.92
CA GLN A 121 12.54 12.95 2.28
C GLN A 121 13.08 11.55 2.56
N LEU A 122 12.80 10.57 1.70
CA LEU A 122 13.30 9.20 1.89
C LEU A 122 14.83 9.13 1.90
N ARG A 123 15.51 9.92 1.07
CA ARG A 123 16.98 9.99 1.10
C ARG A 123 17.49 10.57 2.42
N TRP A 124 16.80 11.59 2.93
CA TRP A 124 17.08 12.20 4.23
C TRP A 124 16.92 11.18 5.37
N ASP A 125 15.82 10.42 5.38
CA ASP A 125 15.55 9.39 6.39
C ASP A 125 16.57 8.25 6.39
N LEU A 126 17.06 7.86 5.21
CA LEU A 126 18.06 6.79 5.07
C LEU A 126 19.47 7.25 5.43
N HIS A 127 19.74 8.55 5.34
CA HIS A 127 21.05 9.12 5.57
C HIS A 127 20.97 10.46 6.32
N PRO A 128 20.50 10.44 7.58
CA PRO A 128 20.26 11.65 8.36
C PRO A 128 21.54 12.44 8.63
N GLU A 129 22.71 11.77 8.61
CA GLU A 129 23.99 12.39 8.95
C GLU A 129 24.59 13.30 7.87
N ALA A 130 24.41 13.00 6.56
CA ALA A 130 24.93 13.90 5.49
C ALA A 130 23.90 14.92 4.99
N CYS A 131 22.79 15.08 5.68
CA CYS A 131 21.65 15.86 5.19
C CYS A 131 21.23 16.98 6.17
N SER A 132 22.12 17.30 7.12
CA SER A 132 21.95 18.32 8.17
C SER A 132 21.89 19.76 7.66
N GLU A 133 22.20 20.01 6.38
CA GLU A 133 22.34 21.38 5.87
C GLU A 133 21.01 22.06 5.50
N HIS A 134 19.96 21.30 5.17
CA HIS A 134 18.68 21.86 4.69
C HIS A 134 17.45 21.18 5.30
N PRO A 135 16.82 21.76 6.35
CA PRO A 135 15.57 21.23 6.86
C PRO A 135 14.47 21.38 5.79
N LEU A 136 13.77 20.28 5.49
CA LEU A 136 12.64 20.25 4.54
C LEU A 136 11.48 21.16 4.94
N VAL A 137 11.37 21.43 6.24
CA VAL A 137 10.38 22.34 6.82
C VAL A 137 11.13 23.58 7.32
N THR A 138 10.91 24.71 6.65
CA THR A 138 11.39 25.99 7.14
C THR A 138 10.67 26.36 8.43
N SER A 139 11.29 27.20 9.28
CA SER A 139 10.65 27.72 10.50
C SER A 139 9.27 28.32 10.21
N GLN A 140 9.14 29.07 9.12
CA GLN A 140 7.87 29.63 8.67
C GLN A 140 6.82 28.56 8.31
N CYS A 141 7.22 27.49 7.61
CA CYS A 141 6.31 26.39 7.28
C CYS A 141 5.84 25.67 8.54
N ARG A 142 6.73 25.49 9.52
CA ARG A 142 6.40 24.91 10.82
C ARG A 142 5.38 25.75 11.58
N GLU A 143 5.60 27.06 11.69
CA GLU A 143 4.65 27.97 12.35
C GLU A 143 3.27 27.95 11.67
N GLN A 144 3.24 27.91 10.34
CA GLN A 144 1.99 27.78 9.59
C GLN A 144 1.29 26.44 9.83
N LEU A 145 2.05 25.33 9.86
CA LEU A 145 1.50 24.00 10.16
C LEU A 145 0.95 23.93 11.58
N GLU A 146 1.64 24.51 12.56
CA GLU A 146 1.17 24.60 13.95
C GLU A 146 -0.10 25.48 14.06
N ALA A 147 -0.14 26.61 13.35
CA ALA A 147 -1.34 27.45 13.28
C ALA A 147 -2.52 26.72 12.60
N LEU A 148 -2.27 25.92 11.57
CA LEU A 148 -3.30 25.13 10.91
C LEU A 148 -3.76 23.96 11.78
N SER A 149 -2.86 23.23 12.41
CA SER A 149 -3.20 22.08 13.26
C SER A 149 -3.99 22.48 14.50
N THR A 150 -3.68 23.65 15.09
CA THR A 150 -4.47 24.24 16.17
C THR A 150 -5.86 24.67 15.69
N ARG A 151 -5.97 25.34 14.53
CA ARG A 151 -7.27 25.66 13.90
C ARG A 151 -8.10 24.41 13.58
N LEU A 152 -7.44 23.30 13.23
CA LEU A 152 -8.07 22.02 12.92
C LEU A 152 -8.36 21.18 14.18
N GLY A 153 -8.03 21.67 15.37
CA GLY A 153 -8.24 20.94 16.64
C GLY A 153 -7.35 19.70 16.83
N LEU A 154 -6.33 19.51 15.99
CA LEU A 154 -5.44 18.33 16.00
C LEU A 154 -4.42 18.35 17.14
N CYS A 155 -4.07 19.54 17.63
CA CYS A 155 -3.03 19.73 18.65
C CYS A 155 -3.56 20.23 20.02
N SER A 156 -4.88 20.32 20.21
CA SER A 156 -5.43 20.60 21.55
C SER A 156 -5.27 19.36 22.42
N GLY A 157 -4.23 19.38 23.25
CA GLY A 157 -3.82 18.27 24.09
C GLY A 157 -4.87 17.86 25.11
N ARG A 158 -4.93 16.54 25.33
CA ARG A 158 -4.96 15.91 26.67
C ARG A 158 -5.82 16.65 27.71
N GLY A 159 -7.14 16.68 27.50
CA GLY A 159 -8.08 17.15 28.51
C GLY A 159 -9.49 17.32 27.97
N SER A 160 -10.41 16.50 28.48
CA SER A 160 -11.86 16.56 28.28
C SER A 160 -12.40 15.98 26.97
N GLY A 161 -13.34 15.05 27.12
CA GLY A 161 -13.91 14.25 26.04
C GLY A 161 -14.65 15.11 25.01
N GLY A 162 -14.17 15.06 23.79
CA GLY A 162 -14.80 15.69 22.64
C GLY A 162 -14.26 15.02 21.40
N ARG A 163 -14.96 14.01 20.91
CA ARG A 163 -14.67 13.29 19.68
C ARG A 163 -14.89 14.25 18.51
N GLY A 164 -13.94 15.16 18.27
CA GLY A 164 -13.91 16.07 17.14
C GLY A 164 -13.63 15.28 15.87
N ARG A 165 -14.66 14.61 15.35
CA ARG A 165 -14.65 14.00 14.02
C ARG A 165 -14.52 15.15 13.02
N ILE A 166 -13.35 15.28 12.44
CA ILE A 166 -13.04 16.34 11.47
C ILE A 166 -13.85 16.05 10.21
N SER A 167 -14.82 16.93 9.88
CA SER A 167 -15.81 16.75 8.80
C SER A 167 -15.31 17.16 7.41
N TRP A 168 -13.99 17.30 7.20
CA TRP A 168 -13.42 17.76 5.93
C TRP A 168 -13.55 16.78 4.76
N PHE A 169 -13.96 15.53 5.03
CA PHE A 169 -14.29 14.56 3.99
C PHE A 169 -15.82 14.43 3.87
N GLY A 170 -16.41 15.29 3.06
CA GLY A 170 -17.76 15.14 2.51
C GLY A 170 -18.90 15.50 3.45
N GLU A 171 -19.40 16.73 3.33
CA GLU A 171 -20.84 16.92 3.25
C GLU A 171 -21.27 16.33 1.90
N ASP A 172 -21.68 15.06 1.91
CA ASP A 172 -22.61 14.58 0.90
C ASP A 172 -23.94 14.33 1.61
N SER A 173 -24.98 14.84 0.96
CA SER A 173 -26.29 15.08 1.55
C SER A 173 -26.93 13.80 2.08
N GLY A 174 -27.77 13.95 3.10
CA GLY A 174 -28.50 12.88 3.73
C GLY A 174 -29.20 11.97 2.74
N SER A 175 -28.76 10.72 2.71
CA SER A 175 -29.54 9.53 2.35
C SER A 175 -28.77 8.34 2.90
N GLU A 176 -29.27 7.75 4.00
CA GLU A 176 -28.80 6.45 4.46
C GLU A 176 -28.89 5.45 3.31
N PRO A 177 -27.81 4.76 2.91
CA PRO A 177 -27.96 3.48 2.26
C PRO A 177 -28.34 2.49 3.36
N GLN A 178 -29.65 2.33 3.56
CA GLN A 178 -30.22 1.20 4.26
C GLN A 178 -29.70 -0.07 3.58
N TRP A 179 -28.71 -0.72 4.21
CA TRP A 179 -28.31 -2.07 3.84
C TRP A 179 -29.45 -3.01 4.21
N THR A 180 -30.43 -3.13 3.32
CA THR A 180 -31.28 -4.31 3.23
C THR A 180 -30.40 -5.42 2.66
N GLY A 181 -29.85 -6.25 3.56
CA GLY A 181 -29.42 -7.57 3.15
C GLY A 181 -30.61 -8.30 2.52
N PRO A 182 -30.42 -9.21 1.55
CA PRO A 182 -31.49 -10.07 1.08
C PRO A 182 -31.89 -11.02 2.21
N GLY A 183 -32.80 -10.54 3.06
CA GLY A 183 -33.57 -11.36 3.98
C GLY A 183 -34.59 -12.15 3.18
N LEU A 184 -34.19 -13.33 2.70
CA LEU A 184 -35.15 -14.38 2.37
C LEU A 184 -35.65 -14.96 3.70
N SER A 185 -36.67 -14.33 4.28
CA SER A 185 -37.46 -14.95 5.33
C SER A 185 -38.55 -15.81 4.70
N GLY A 186 -38.64 -17.06 5.15
CA GLY A 186 -39.90 -17.79 5.15
C GLY A 186 -39.88 -19.07 4.32
N THR A 187 -39.46 -20.17 4.95
CA THR A 187 -40.25 -21.41 5.00
C THR A 187 -39.64 -22.33 6.06
N GLU A 188 -40.24 -22.23 7.25
CA GLU A 188 -40.63 -23.35 8.11
C GLU A 188 -39.81 -24.64 8.01
N ARG A 189 -38.95 -24.89 9.01
CA ARG A 189 -38.41 -26.21 9.28
C ARG A 189 -39.43 -27.00 10.11
N PRO A 190 -39.99 -28.13 9.64
CA PRO A 190 -40.70 -29.03 10.53
C PRO A 190 -39.70 -29.87 11.33
N LYS A 191 -39.87 -29.81 12.65
CA LYS A 191 -39.33 -30.74 13.63
C LYS A 191 -39.87 -32.14 13.34
N LYS A 192 -39.00 -33.14 13.10
CA LYS A 192 -39.37 -34.56 13.29
C LYS A 192 -38.28 -35.31 14.07
N ARG A 193 -38.79 -36.03 15.06
CA ARG A 193 -38.15 -36.89 16.05
C ARG A 193 -37.73 -38.25 15.45
N THR A 194 -36.67 -38.81 16.04
CA THR A 194 -36.49 -40.23 16.46
C THR A 194 -36.50 -41.37 15.43
N SER A 195 -35.38 -42.11 15.36
CA SER A 195 -35.21 -43.57 15.59
C SER A 195 -33.84 -43.99 15.02
N GLU A 196 -32.88 -44.49 15.80
CA GLU A 196 -32.65 -45.90 16.18
C GLU A 196 -32.62 -46.92 15.01
N LEU A 197 -31.47 -47.62 14.96
CA LEU A 197 -31.22 -49.04 14.64
C LEU A 197 -30.55 -49.43 13.30
N ALA A 198 -29.64 -50.41 13.46
CA ALA A 198 -28.91 -51.26 12.52
C ALA A 198 -27.65 -50.63 11.88
N GLY A 199 -26.43 -51.15 12.03
CA GLY A 199 -25.97 -52.48 12.45
C GLY A 199 -25.33 -53.20 11.26
N TRP A 200 -24.04 -53.57 11.44
CA TRP A 200 -23.22 -54.52 10.67
C TRP A 200 -22.60 -53.90 9.40
N ASP A 201 -21.37 -54.17 8.96
CA ASP A 201 -20.44 -55.28 9.15
C ASP A 201 -19.07 -54.80 8.60
N VAL A 202 -17.93 -55.07 9.25
CA VAL A 202 -16.62 -55.16 8.56
C VAL A 202 -15.75 -56.16 9.31
N ASP A 203 -15.83 -57.41 8.84
CA ASP A 203 -14.83 -58.44 9.06
C ASP A 203 -13.76 -58.32 7.96
N SER A 204 -12.48 -58.33 8.33
CA SER A 204 -11.35 -58.51 7.41
C SER A 204 -10.14 -58.97 8.19
N GLU A 205 -9.82 -60.26 8.16
CA GLU A 205 -8.43 -60.71 7.98
C GLU A 205 -8.32 -62.18 7.55
N GLY A 206 -7.43 -62.42 6.60
CA GLY A 206 -6.97 -63.72 6.09
C GLY A 206 -6.30 -63.46 4.73
N PRO A 207 -5.11 -64.02 4.44
CA PRO A 207 -4.61 -65.34 4.85
C PRO A 207 -3.42 -65.36 5.81
#